data_AF-A0A7L3MKS3-F1
#
_entry.id   AF-A0A7L3MKS3-F1
#
_cell.length_a   1.000
_cell.length_b   1.000
_cell.length_c   1.000
_cell.angle_alpha   90.00
_cell.angle_beta   90.00
_cell.angle_gamma   90.00
#
_symmetry.space_group_name_H-M   'P 1'
#
loop_
_entity.id
_entity.type
_entity.pdbx_description
1 polymer ?
#
loop_
_entity_poly.entity_id
_entity_poly.type
_entity_poly.pdbx_seq_one_letter_code
_entity_poly.pdbx_strand_id
1 'polypeptide(L)' 'LQTVLMINSYALGCSEEYFRGWTEFRPERWLQRGSIHPFSHVPFGIGKRMCVGRRMAELQLHLALCWV' A
#
# COMPACT_ATOMS: atom_id res chain seq x y z
N LEU A 1 -22.41 15.23 -18.00
CA LEU A 1 -21.03 15.48 -17.52
C LEU A 1 -20.50 14.18 -16.93
N GLN A 2 -19.38 13.65 -17.44
CA GLN A 2 -18.75 12.43 -16.93
C GLN A 2 -17.45 12.82 -16.21
N THR A 3 -17.50 12.97 -14.89
CA THR A 3 -16.33 13.30 -14.07
C THR A 3 -15.47 12.06 -13.85
N VAL A 4 -14.18 12.14 -14.16
CA VAL A 4 -13.21 11.06 -13.90
C VAL A 4 -12.51 11.32 -12.57
N LEU A 5 -12.47 10.30 -11.71
CA LEU A 5 -11.74 10.31 -10.45
C LEU A 5 -10.51 9.41 -10.57
N MET A 6 -9.36 9.90 -10.10
CA MET A 6 -8.11 9.15 -10.08
C MET A 6 -7.60 9.05 -8.65
N ILE A 7 -7.15 7.85 -8.27
CA ILE A 7 -6.49 7.61 -6.99
C ILE A 7 -4.98 7.61 -7.25
N ASN A 8 -4.27 8.58 -6.67
CA ASN A 8 -2.83 8.65 -6.79
C ASN A 8 -2.17 8.01 -5.55
N SER A 9 -1.89 6.71 -5.65
CA SER A 9 -1.25 5.95 -4.57
C SER A 9 0.17 6.45 -4.24
N TYR A 10 0.89 7.02 -5.21
CA TYR A 10 2.21 7.59 -4.98
C TYR A 10 2.13 8.84 -4.13
N ALA A 11 1.26 9.78 -4.49
CA ALA A 11 1.04 11.01 -3.71
C ALA A 11 0.58 10.70 -2.27
N LEU A 12 -0.27 9.69 -2.09
CA LEU A 12 -0.68 9.23 -0.76
C LEU A 12 0.50 8.66 0.04
N GLY A 13 1.35 7.84 -0.59
CA GLY A 13 2.54 7.26 0.04
C GLY A 13 3.60 8.30 0.44
N CYS A 14 3.67 9.42 -0.29
CA CYS A 14 4.58 10.54 -0.02
C CYS A 14 3.97 11.64 0.87
N SER A 15 2.75 11.46 1.38
CA SER A 15 2.11 12.46 2.23
C SER A 15 2.65 12.37 3.66
N GLU A 16 3.23 13.47 4.17
CA GLU A 16 3.61 13.59 5.59
C GLU A 16 2.43 13.41 6.55
N GLU A 17 1.20 13.74 6.12
CA GLU A 17 -0.01 13.56 6.92
C GLU A 17 -0.26 12.08 7.23
N TYR A 18 -0.02 11.19 6.26
CA TYR A 18 -0.30 9.75 6.39
C TYR A 18 0.95 8.93 6.73
N PHE A 19 2.13 9.37 6.29
CA PHE A 19 3.39 8.66 6.44
C PHE A 19 4.50 9.60 6.91
N ARG A 20 4.56 9.87 8.22
CA ARG A 20 5.57 10.76 8.79
C ARG A 20 7.00 10.29 8.55
N GLY A 21 7.85 11.04 7.87
CA GLY A 21 9.16 10.62 7.37
C GLY A 21 9.05 9.71 6.15
N TRP A 22 8.18 10.04 5.20
CA TRP A 22 7.90 9.21 4.01
C TRP A 22 9.13 8.95 3.12
N THR A 23 10.15 9.81 3.20
CA THR A 23 11.43 9.66 2.50
C THR A 23 12.31 8.55 3.10
N GLU A 24 12.01 8.09 4.31
CA GLU A 24 12.76 7.05 5.01
C GLU A 24 12.10 5.68 4.84
N PHE A 25 12.90 4.69 4.45
CA PHE A 25 12.46 3.30 4.46
C PHE A 25 12.35 2.79 5.91
N ARG A 26 11.11 2.67 6.41
CA ARG A 26 10.79 2.27 7.80
C ARG A 26 9.80 1.11 7.84
N PRO A 27 10.27 -0.15 7.76
CA PRO A 27 9.42 -1.34 7.83
C PRO A 27 8.58 -1.43 9.10
N GLU A 28 9.05 -0.85 10.20
CA GLU A 28 8.43 -0.93 11.53
C GLU A 28 7.02 -0.31 11.54
N ARG A 29 6.72 0.59 10.59
CA ARG A 29 5.37 1.17 10.43
C ARG A 29 4.29 0.11 10.27
N TRP A 30 4.63 -1.00 9.62
CA TRP A 30 3.68 -2.09 9.32
C TRP A 30 3.54 -3.10 10.46
N LEU A 31 4.39 -3.02 11.49
CA LEU A 31 4.35 -3.90 12.65
C LEU A 31 3.33 -3.43 13.69
N GLN A 32 3.05 -2.12 13.76
CA GLN A 32 2.10 -1.53 14.70
C GLN A 32 0.69 -1.48 14.13
N ARG A 33 -0.21 -2.32 14.66
CA ARG A 33 -1.62 -2.32 14.26
C ARG A 33 -2.29 -0.98 14.57
N GLY A 34 -3.01 -0.43 13.59
CA GLY A 34 -3.82 0.78 13.76
C GLY A 34 -3.07 2.12 13.62
N SER A 35 -1.76 2.09 13.33
CA SER A 35 -0.96 3.31 13.16
C SER A 35 -1.15 4.01 11.80
N ILE A 36 -1.70 3.30 10.81
CA ILE A 36 -1.83 3.79 9.42
C ILE A 36 -3.31 3.79 9.02
N HIS A 37 -3.73 4.85 8.33
CA HIS A 37 -5.07 4.95 7.78
C HIS A 37 -5.34 3.82 6.75
N PRO A 38 -6.45 3.06 6.85
CA PRO A 38 -6.68 1.88 6.00
C PRO A 38 -6.68 2.14 4.49
N PHE A 39 -6.95 3.37 4.06
CA PHE A 39 -7.01 3.77 2.65
C PHE A 39 -5.79 4.58 2.19
N SER A 40 -4.82 4.88 3.07
CA SER A 40 -3.60 5.59 2.65
C SER A 40 -2.58 4.65 1.98
N HIS A 41 -2.76 3.33 2.11
CA HIS A 41 -1.93 2.32 1.44
C HIS A 41 -2.78 1.23 0.79
N VAL A 42 -2.95 1.32 -0.54
CA VAL A 42 -3.73 0.35 -1.34
C VAL A 42 -2.97 -0.07 -2.61
N PRO A 43 -1.77 -0.67 -2.51
CA PRO A 43 -0.90 -0.97 -3.65
C PRO A 43 -1.52 -1.95 -4.66
N PHE A 44 -2.45 -2.79 -4.20
CA PHE A 44 -3.21 -3.73 -5.03
C PHE A 44 -4.65 -3.25 -5.30
N GLY A 45 -4.96 -1.98 -5.02
CA GLY A 45 -6.32 -1.46 -5.06
C GLY A 45 -7.23 -2.02 -3.96
N ILE A 46 -8.52 -1.68 -4.02
CA ILE A 46 -9.53 -2.06 -3.04
C ILE A 46 -10.89 -2.34 -3.70
N GLY A 47 -11.70 -3.19 -3.08
CA GLY A 47 -13.04 -3.54 -3.55
C GLY A 47 -13.02 -4.45 -4.79
N LYS A 48 -14.10 -4.41 -5.58
CA LYS A 48 -14.35 -5.36 -6.69
C LYS A 48 -13.34 -5.26 -7.84
N ARG A 49 -12.54 -4.20 -7.89
CA ARG A 49 -11.54 -3.93 -8.94
C ARG A 49 -10.11 -3.98 -8.41
N MET A 50 -9.90 -4.53 -7.21
CA MET A 50 -8.56 -4.79 -6.72
C MET A 50 -7.85 -5.86 -7.58
N CYS A 51 -6.53 -5.91 -7.50
CA CYS A 51 -5.71 -6.89 -8.21
C CYS A 51 -6.16 -8.31 -7.87
N VAL A 52 -6.59 -9.04 -8.90
CA VAL A 52 -6.99 -10.45 -8.78
C VAL A 52 -5.83 -11.33 -8.29
N GLY A 53 -4.59 -10.97 -8.64
CA GLY A 53 -3.38 -11.69 -8.27
C GLY A 53 -2.80 -11.33 -6.90
N ARG A 54 -3.43 -10.44 -6.11
CA ARG A 54 -2.85 -9.92 -4.85
C ARG A 54 -2.29 -11.03 -3.95
N ARG A 55 -3.09 -12.06 -3.67
CA ARG A 55 -2.68 -13.16 -2.77
C ARG A 55 -1.51 -13.98 -3.33
N MET A 56 -1.50 -14.19 -4.64
CA MET A 56 -0.41 -14.90 -5.31
C MET A 56 0.88 -14.07 -5.27
N ALA A 57 0.79 -12.77 -5.55
CA ALA A 57 1.93 -11.86 -5.52
C ALA A 57 2.51 -11.72 -4.10
N GLU A 58 1.66 -11.54 -3.08
CA GLU A 58 2.08 -11.48 -1.67
C GLU A 58 2.77 -12.79 -1.24
N LEU A 59 2.22 -13.95 -1.61
CA LEU A 59 2.83 -15.25 -1.32
C LEU A 59 4.20 -15.40 -2.00
N GLN A 60 4.29 -15.07 -3.28
CA GLN A 60 5.56 -15.15 -4.02
C GLN A 60 6.61 -14.22 -3.44
N LEU A 61 6.24 -13.00 -3.04
CA LEU A 61 7.16 -12.05 -2.43
C LEU A 61 7.66 -12.55 -1.07
N HIS A 62 6.78 -13.08 -0.22
CA HIS A 62 7.18 -13.67 1.06
C HIS A 62 8.13 -14.86 0.87
N LEU A 63 7.80 -15.78 -0.04
CA LEU A 63 8.67 -16.94 -0.33
C LEU A 63 10.03 -16.50 -0.86
N ALA A 64 10.06 -15.54 -1.80
CA ALA A 64 11.30 -15.01 -2.33
C ALA A 64 12.18 -14.38 -1.24
N LEU A 65 11.59 -13.56 -0.35
CA LEU A 65 12.32 -12.92 0.74
C LEU A 65 12.81 -13.90 1.81
N CYS A 66 12.09 -15.00 2.06
CA CYS A 66 12.52 -16.04 3.00
C CYS A 66 13.59 -16.98 2.43
N TRP A 67 13.69 -17.06 1.10
CA TRP A 67 14.68 -17.93 0.44
C TRP A 67 16.04 -17.25 0.30
N VAL A 68 16.07 -15.91 0.17
CA VAL A 68 17.32 -15.12 0.20
C VAL A 68 17.98 -15.23 1.57
#